data_AF-A0A9P5XAC7-F1
#
_entry.id   AF-A0A9P5XAC7-F1
#
_cell.length_a   1.000
_cell.length_b   1.000
_cell.length_c   1.000
_cell.angle_alpha   90.00
_cell.angle_beta   90.00
_cell.angle_gamma   90.00
#
_symmetry.space_group_name_H-M   'P 1'
#
loop_
_entity.id
_entity.type
_entity.pdbx_description
1 polymer ?
#
loop_
_entity_poly.entity_id
_entity_poly.type
_entity_poly.pdbx_seq_one_letter_code
_entity_poly.pdbx_strand_id
1 'polypeptide(L)'
;TRGYPVPISPHCNNNISRFLIPHPDIGMVDAMRVENGIQYLHGRDIVHGDLKPRNILMRGGHPLLCDFCRSMVLTMRGFTTKPAVTARYQAPELLYGMIVSPDKPADVYAFGVT
;
A
#
# COMPACT_ATOMS: atom_id res chain seq x y z
N THR A 1 -1.60 8.23 33.61
CA THR A 1 -2.58 8.03 32.52
C THR A 1 -1.80 7.90 31.21
N ARG A 2 -1.71 6.70 30.61
CA ARG A 2 -0.98 6.54 29.33
C ARG A 2 -1.87 7.01 28.19
N GLY A 3 -1.52 8.14 27.57
CA GLY A 3 -2.13 8.57 26.31
C GLY A 3 -1.62 7.67 25.18
N TYR A 4 -2.54 7.14 24.36
CA TYR A 4 -2.15 6.44 23.14
C TYR A 4 -1.80 7.48 22.07
N PRO A 5 -0.67 7.33 21.36
CA PRO A 5 -0.37 8.18 20.22
C PRO A 5 -1.39 7.93 19.11
N VAL A 6 -1.95 9.01 18.55
CA VAL A 6 -2.90 8.95 17.43
C VAL A 6 -2.34 9.75 16.25
N PRO A 7 -2.18 9.14 15.06
CA PRO A 7 -1.77 9.86 13.86
C PRO A 7 -2.91 10.75 13.35
N ILE A 8 -2.58 11.99 13.01
CA ILE A 8 -3.51 12.94 12.35
C ILE A 8 -3.10 13.07 10.89
N SER A 9 -4.06 12.96 9.96
CA SER A 9 -3.81 13.04 8.52
C SER A 9 -4.89 13.86 7.80
N PRO A 10 -4.62 14.38 6.60
CA PRO A 10 -5.63 15.08 5.80
C PRO A 10 -6.84 14.18 5.49
N HIS A 11 -8.04 14.76 5.54
CA HIS A 11 -9.26 14.03 5.23
C HIS A 11 -9.33 13.60 3.76
N CYS A 12 -9.70 12.34 3.53
CA CYS A 12 -9.97 11.77 2.21
C CYS A 12 -11.35 11.11 2.22
N ASN A 13 -12.19 11.43 1.24
CA ASN A 13 -13.61 11.06 1.26
C ASN A 13 -13.86 9.58 0.94
N ASN A 14 -12.96 8.93 0.19
CA ASN A 14 -13.13 7.56 -0.29
C ASN A 14 -11.78 6.87 -0.56
N ASN A 15 -11.82 5.56 -0.80
CA ASN A 15 -10.73 4.78 -1.36
C ASN A 15 -11.00 4.42 -2.82
N ILE A 16 -10.00 3.87 -3.52
CA ILE A 16 -10.09 3.60 -4.96
C ILE A 16 -11.21 2.62 -5.29
N SER A 17 -11.43 1.59 -4.46
CA SER A 17 -12.52 0.62 -4.69
C SER A 17 -13.90 1.27 -4.68
N ARG A 18 -14.11 2.31 -3.88
CA ARG A 18 -15.38 3.04 -3.81
C ARG A 18 -15.49 4.15 -4.85
N PHE A 19 -14.35 4.69 -5.29
CA PHE A 19 -14.28 5.73 -6.31
C PHE A 19 -14.55 5.20 -7.73
N LEU A 20 -14.08 3.99 -8.02
CA LEU A 20 -14.23 3.36 -9.34
C LEU A 20 -15.66 2.84 -9.60
N ILE A 21 -16.47 2.55 -8.58
CA ILE A 21 -17.87 2.10 -8.75
C ILE A 21 -18.67 3.10 -9.62
N PRO A 22 -18.68 4.41 -9.32
CA PRO A 22 -19.32 5.40 -10.18
C PRO A 22 -18.49 5.84 -11.39
N HIS A 23 -17.22 5.44 -11.52
CA HIS A 23 -16.31 5.91 -12.57
C HIS A 23 -15.44 4.76 -13.17
N PRO A 24 -16.05 3.76 -13.82
CA PRO A 24 -15.33 2.58 -14.31
C PRO A 24 -14.26 2.93 -15.36
N ASP A 25 -14.47 3.99 -16.14
CA ASP A 25 -13.61 4.36 -17.28
C ASP A 25 -12.30 5.05 -16.87
N ILE A 26 -12.17 5.49 -15.61
CA ILE A 26 -11.04 6.30 -15.13
C ILE A 26 -9.86 5.42 -14.65
N GLY A 27 -10.06 4.10 -14.54
CA GLY A 27 -9.15 3.18 -13.88
C GLY A 27 -7.68 3.24 -14.34
N MET A 28 -7.41 3.47 -15.62
CA MET A 28 -6.05 3.45 -16.15
C MET A 28 -5.22 4.71 -15.78
N VAL A 29 -5.86 5.88 -15.69
CA VAL A 29 -5.18 7.12 -15.27
C VAL A 29 -4.83 7.07 -13.78
N ASP A 30 -5.73 6.50 -12.97
CA ASP A 30 -5.49 6.31 -11.55
C ASP A 30 -4.40 5.24 -11.30
N ALA A 31 -4.36 4.17 -12.10
CA ALA A 31 -3.30 3.16 -12.03
C ALA A 31 -1.90 3.78 -12.24
N MET A 32 -1.71 4.62 -13.26
CA MET A 32 -0.43 5.31 -13.49
C MET A 32 -0.03 6.21 -12.30
N ARG A 33 -1.01 6.84 -11.65
CA ARG A 33 -0.75 7.72 -10.50
C ARG A 33 -0.38 6.92 -9.25
N VAL A 34 -0.98 5.76 -9.03
CA VAL A 34 -0.60 4.82 -7.96
C VAL A 34 0.82 4.30 -8.20
N GLU A 35 1.14 3.92 -9.44
CA GLU A 35 2.46 3.45 -9.84
C GLU A 35 3.55 4.47 -9.49
N ASN A 36 3.34 5.76 -9.78
CA ASN A 36 4.28 6.81 -9.42
C ASN A 36 4.56 6.87 -7.91
N GLY A 37 3.53 6.65 -7.07
CA GLY A 37 3.69 6.57 -5.62
C GLY A 37 4.53 5.37 -5.19
N ILE A 38 4.31 4.22 -5.83
CA ILE A 38 5.09 2.99 -5.57
C ILE A 38 6.55 3.17 -5.99
N GLN A 39 6.80 3.69 -7.20
CA GLN A 39 8.14 3.99 -7.69
C GLN A 39 8.88 4.96 -6.76
N TYR A 40 8.19 5.98 -6.24
CA TYR A 40 8.77 6.92 -5.27
C TYR A 40 9.26 6.23 -3.99
N LEU A 41 8.49 5.29 -3.45
CA LEU A 41 8.87 4.48 -2.28
C LEU A 41 10.04 3.57 -2.61
N HIS A 42 9.95 2.83 -3.72
CA HIS A 42 10.95 1.87 -4.14
C HIS A 42 12.31 2.53 -4.44
N GLY A 43 12.31 3.74 -4.98
CA GLY A 43 13.53 4.55 -5.18
C GLY A 43 14.20 5.02 -3.88
N ARG A 44 13.52 4.87 -2.73
CA ARG A 44 14.05 5.16 -1.38
C ARG A 44 14.28 3.91 -0.54
N ASP A 45 14.26 2.74 -1.19
CA ASP A 45 14.34 1.46 -0.53
C ASP A 45 13.24 1.24 0.52
N ILE A 46 12.06 1.81 0.27
CA ILE A 46 10.86 1.61 1.07
C ILE A 46 9.93 0.68 0.31
N VAL A 47 9.47 -0.38 0.97
CA VAL A 47 8.40 -1.26 0.50
C VAL A 47 7.15 -0.93 1.31
N HIS A 48 5.99 -0.78 0.65
CA HIS A 48 4.72 -0.50 1.32
C HIS A 48 4.25 -1.72 2.13
N GLY A 49 4.26 -2.90 1.50
CA GLY A 49 4.04 -4.21 2.13
C GLY A 49 2.56 -4.61 2.32
N ASP A 50 1.62 -3.67 2.19
CA ASP A 50 0.17 -3.91 2.29
C ASP A 50 -0.63 -3.16 1.23
N LEU A 51 -0.17 -3.15 -0.02
CA LEU A 51 -0.94 -2.56 -1.13
C LEU A 51 -2.24 -3.34 -1.36
N LYS A 52 -3.35 -2.61 -1.37
CA LYS A 52 -4.71 -3.11 -1.61
C LYS A 52 -5.62 -1.92 -1.90
N PRO A 53 -6.79 -2.09 -2.54
CA PRO A 53 -7.69 -0.99 -2.87
C PRO A 53 -8.09 -0.12 -1.67
N ARG A 54 -8.20 -0.70 -0.47
CA ARG A 54 -8.54 0.04 0.75
C ARG A 54 -7.45 1.03 1.18
N ASN A 55 -6.20 0.74 0.83
CA ASN A 55 -5.02 1.53 1.22
C ASN A 55 -4.60 2.55 0.15
N ILE A 56 -5.44 2.73 -0.88
CA ILE A 56 -5.32 3.79 -1.88
C ILE A 56 -6.51 4.72 -1.69
N LEU A 57 -6.28 5.86 -1.06
CA LEU A 57 -7.29 6.90 -0.82
C LEU A 57 -7.44 7.78 -2.06
N MET A 58 -8.63 8.34 -2.26
CA MET A 58 -8.91 9.27 -3.35
C MET A 58 -9.19 10.66 -2.79
N ARG A 59 -8.44 11.66 -3.27
CA ARG A 59 -8.61 13.07 -2.91
C ARG A 59 -8.57 13.93 -4.17
N GLY A 60 -9.69 14.59 -4.48
CA GLY A 60 -9.78 15.44 -5.67
C GLY A 60 -9.49 14.71 -6.98
N GLY A 61 -9.82 13.41 -7.08
CA GLY A 61 -9.49 12.58 -8.24
C GLY A 61 -8.02 12.14 -8.31
N HIS A 62 -7.24 12.29 -7.25
CA HIS A 62 -5.86 11.80 -7.17
C HIS A 62 -5.75 10.66 -6.15
N PRO A 63 -5.09 9.53 -6.50
CA PRO A 63 -4.82 8.47 -5.56
C PRO A 63 -3.68 8.83 -4.60
N LEU A 64 -3.79 8.38 -3.35
CA LEU A 64 -2.84 8.58 -2.27
C LEU A 64 -2.62 7.25 -1.55
N LEU A 65 -1.37 6.82 -1.42
CA LEU A 65 -1.02 5.65 -0.61
C LEU A 65 -1.19 5.98 0.88
N CYS A 66 -1.79 5.07 1.65
CA CYS A 66 -1.95 5.18 3.09
C CYS A 66 -1.70 3.84 3.81
N ASP A 67 -1.67 3.87 5.14
CA ASP A 67 -1.47 2.69 6.00
C ASP A 67 -0.08 2.05 5.88
N PHE A 68 0.93 2.83 6.28
CA PHE A 68 2.35 2.45 6.27
C PHE A 68 2.76 1.57 7.46
N CYS A 69 1.81 1.00 8.21
CA CYS A 69 2.11 0.20 9.41
C CYS A 69 2.89 -1.09 9.09
N ARG A 70 2.88 -1.50 7.82
CA ARG A 70 3.59 -2.68 7.30
C ARG A 70 4.77 -2.32 6.40
N SER A 71 5.07 -1.03 6.27
CA SER A 71 6.13 -0.57 5.41
C SER A 71 7.49 -0.86 6.01
N MET A 72 8.46 -1.14 5.15
CA MET A 72 9.80 -1.53 5.56
C MET A 72 10.83 -0.73 4.78
N VAL A 73 11.84 -0.24 5.50
CA VAL A 73 13.04 0.33 4.90
C VAL A 73 14.04 -0.80 4.71
N LEU A 74 14.30 -1.21 3.46
CA LEU A 74 15.12 -2.38 3.14
C LEU A 74 16.57 -2.26 3.62
N THR A 75 17.05 -1.02 3.82
CA THR A 75 18.39 -0.73 4.36
C THR A 75 18.46 -0.84 5.89
N MET A 76 17.33 -0.92 6.60
CA MET A 76 17.27 -0.99 8.06
C MET A 76 16.78 -2.36 8.53
N ARG A 77 17.57 -3.05 9.36
CA ARG A 77 17.17 -4.31 10.01
C ARG A 77 16.56 -4.02 11.39
N GLY A 78 15.45 -4.70 11.73
CA GLY A 78 14.89 -4.71 13.09
C GLY A 78 13.65 -3.85 13.35
N PHE A 79 13.18 -3.04 12.39
CA PHE A 79 12.00 -2.15 12.55
C PHE A 79 10.68 -2.73 12.04
N THR A 80 10.62 -4.03 11.74
CA THR A 80 9.49 -4.62 11.04
C THR A 80 8.52 -5.27 12.02
N THR A 81 7.43 -4.58 12.36
CA THR A 81 6.25 -5.22 12.94
C THR A 81 5.69 -6.24 11.94
N LYS A 82 5.38 -7.46 12.39
CA LYS A 82 4.62 -8.47 11.62
C LYS A 82 3.14 -8.44 12.04
N PRO A 83 2.33 -7.42 11.68
CA PRO A 83 0.90 -7.50 11.90
C PRO A 83 0.27 -8.44 10.85
N ALA A 84 -0.99 -8.80 11.07
CA ALA A 84 -1.76 -9.65 10.17
C ALA A 84 -1.74 -9.12 8.72
N VAL A 85 -1.53 -10.03 7.77
CA VAL A 85 -1.43 -9.72 6.33
C VAL A 85 -2.77 -9.93 5.65
N THR A 86 -3.10 -9.09 4.66
CA THR A 86 -4.27 -9.33 3.80
C THR A 86 -3.91 -10.36 2.73
N ALA A 87 -4.12 -11.65 3.01
CA ALA A 87 -3.66 -12.77 2.16
C ALA A 87 -4.06 -12.67 0.67
N ARG A 88 -5.20 -12.02 0.36
CA ARG A 88 -5.70 -11.87 -1.03
C ARG A 88 -4.72 -11.13 -1.96
N TYR A 89 -3.99 -10.14 -1.46
CA TYR A 89 -3.09 -9.30 -2.26
C TYR A 89 -1.61 -9.69 -2.06
N GLN A 90 -1.36 -10.74 -1.30
CA GLN A 90 -0.01 -11.15 -0.93
C GLN A 90 0.63 -11.93 -2.07
N ALA A 91 1.89 -11.60 -2.36
CA ALA A 91 2.67 -12.28 -3.38
C ALA A 91 2.87 -13.77 -3.04
N PRO A 92 2.93 -14.68 -4.03
CA PRO A 92 3.02 -16.12 -3.79
C PRO A 92 4.25 -16.50 -2.97
N GLU A 93 5.40 -15.87 -3.20
CA GLU A 93 6.64 -16.08 -2.44
C GLU A 93 6.50 -15.74 -0.95
N LEU A 94 5.63 -14.78 -0.60
CA LEU A 94 5.28 -14.48 0.80
C LEU A 94 4.24 -15.45 1.35
N LEU A 95 3.25 -15.85 0.54
CA LEU A 95 2.19 -16.78 0.94
C LEU A 95 2.75 -18.17 1.25
N TYR A 96 3.68 -18.65 0.43
CA TYR A 96 4.34 -19.94 0.59
C TYR A 96 5.54 -19.89 1.54
N GLY A 97 5.83 -18.73 2.14
CA GLY A 97 6.93 -18.57 3.11
C GLY A 97 8.33 -18.71 2.51
N MET A 98 8.48 -18.54 1.20
CA MET A 98 9.79 -18.52 0.53
C MET A 98 10.61 -17.31 0.97
N ILE A 99 9.92 -16.20 1.26
CA ILE A 99 10.49 -15.01 1.91
C ILE A 99 9.68 -14.65 3.17
N VAL A 100 10.35 -14.05 4.14
CA VAL A 100 9.76 -13.73 5.47
C VAL A 100 9.13 -12.33 5.50
N SER A 101 9.55 -11.46 4.57
CA SER A 101 9.26 -10.02 4.57
C SER A 101 9.09 -9.55 3.12
N PRO A 102 8.11 -8.67 2.82
CA PRO A 102 7.87 -8.21 1.45
C PRO A 102 9.06 -7.44 0.87
N ASP A 103 9.32 -7.62 -0.41
CA ASP A 103 10.31 -6.87 -1.19
C ASP A 103 9.61 -5.99 -2.24
N LYS A 104 10.40 -5.31 -3.09
CA LYS A 104 9.85 -4.45 -4.16
C LYS A 104 8.96 -5.25 -5.13
N PRO A 105 9.35 -6.44 -5.62
CA PRO A 105 8.48 -7.32 -6.41
C PRO A 105 7.14 -7.64 -5.73
N ALA A 106 7.12 -7.88 -4.42
CA ALA A 106 5.88 -8.18 -3.72
C ALA A 106 4.86 -7.03 -3.76
N ASP A 107 5.31 -5.77 -3.68
CA ASP A 107 4.44 -4.60 -3.88
C ASP A 107 3.89 -4.54 -5.31
N VAL A 108 4.71 -4.85 -6.32
CA VAL A 108 4.28 -4.87 -7.73
C VAL A 108 3.20 -5.93 -7.96
N TYR A 109 3.36 -7.12 -7.37
CA TYR A 109 2.33 -8.16 -7.40
C TYR A 109 1.04 -7.67 -6.74
N ALA A 110 1.12 -7.12 -5.54
CA ALA A 110 -0.05 -6.64 -4.80
C ALA A 110 -0.80 -5.53 -5.56
N PHE A 111 -0.06 -4.65 -6.24
CA PHE A 111 -0.62 -3.64 -7.13
C PHE A 111 -1.31 -4.25 -8.36
N GLY A 112 -0.73 -5.28 -8.98
CA GLY A 112 -1.36 -5.97 -10.12
C GLY A 112 -2.65 -6.72 -9.78
N VAL A 113 -2.83 -7.11 -8.52
CA VAL A 113 -4.06 -7.74 -8.00
C VAL A 113 -5.11 -6.71 -7.55
N THR A 114 -4.69 -5.48 -7.30
CA THR A 114 -5.53 -4.38 -6.78
C THR A 114 -6.44 -3.82 -7.86
#